data_AF-Q075A7-F1
#
_entry.id   AF-Q075A7-F1
#
_cell.length_a   1.000
_cell.length_b   1.000
_cell.length_c   1.000
_cell.angle_alpha   90.00
_cell.angle_beta   90.00
_cell.angle_gamma   90.00
#
_symmetry.space_group_name_H-M   'P 1'
#
loop_
_entity.id
_entity.type
_entity.pdbx_description
1 polymer ?
#
loop_
_entity_poly.entity_id
_entity_poly.type
_entity_poly.pdbx_seq_one_letter_code
_entity_poly.pdbx_strand_id
1 'polypeptide(L)'
;KNWLLIAVIVMCLCAQYYCQCTGGADCTSCTEACTGCGNCPNAVTCTDSKNCINAVTCTGSTDCFEATTCTDSTNCYKATACTNSTGCPGR
;
A
#
# COMPACT_ATOMS: atom_id res chain seq x y z
N LYS A 1 17.49 -21.69 -25.88
CA LYS A 1 18.33 -21.62 -24.65
C LYS A 1 18.25 -20.24 -23.98
N ASN A 2 18.34 -19.13 -24.71
CA ASN A 2 18.25 -17.76 -24.14
C ASN A 2 16.88 -17.39 -23.52
N TRP A 3 15.77 -17.94 -24.01
CA TRP A 3 14.43 -17.60 -23.49
C TRP A 3 14.24 -18.05 -22.03
N LEU A 4 14.76 -19.21 -21.64
CA LEU A 4 14.65 -19.71 -20.26
C LEU A 4 15.42 -18.83 -19.27
N LEU A 5 16.57 -18.28 -19.69
CA LEU A 5 17.35 -17.36 -18.86
C LEU A 5 16.63 -16.03 -18.66
N ILE A 6 16.02 -15.48 -19.72
CA ILE A 6 15.24 -14.24 -19.65
C ILE A 6 14.03 -14.41 -18.72
N ALA A 7 13.30 -15.53 -18.85
CA ALA A 7 12.13 -15.80 -18.01
C ALA A 7 12.49 -15.93 -16.52
N VAL A 8 13.62 -16.58 -16.20
CA VAL A 8 14.12 -16.70 -14.82
C VAL A 8 14.54 -15.34 -14.25
N ILE A 9 15.20 -14.50 -15.04
CA ILE A 9 15.60 -13.16 -14.60
C ILE A 9 14.37 -12.29 -14.34
N VAL A 10 13.38 -12.30 -15.23
CA VAL A 10 12.12 -11.56 -15.05
C VAL A 10 11.37 -12.03 -13.81
N MET A 11 11.27 -13.35 -13.59
CA MET A 11 10.63 -13.89 -12.38
C MET A 11 11.37 -13.53 -11.09
N CYS A 12 12.70 -13.52 -11.12
CA CYS A 12 13.52 -13.18 -9.95
C CYS A 12 13.43 -11.68 -9.63
N LEU A 13 13.33 -10.83 -10.65
CA LEU A 13 13.14 -9.39 -10.48
C LEU A 13 11.73 -9.07 -9.98
N CYS A 14 10.70 -9.73 -10.49
CA CYS A 14 9.35 -9.53 -9.96
C CYS A 14 9.24 -10.06 -8.52
N ALA A 15 9.84 -11.21 -8.18
CA ALA A 15 9.88 -11.70 -6.81
C ALA A 15 10.59 -10.72 -5.86
N GLN A 16 11.73 -10.16 -6.25
CA GLN A 16 12.45 -9.16 -5.42
C GLN A 16 11.66 -7.85 -5.28
N TYR A 17 10.98 -7.39 -6.33
CA TYR A 17 10.14 -6.19 -6.30
C TYR A 17 8.88 -6.39 -5.44
N TYR A 18 8.19 -7.53 -5.57
CA TYR A 18 7.01 -7.85 -4.77
C TYR A 18 7.36 -8.13 -3.30
N CYS A 19 8.52 -8.73 -3.01
CA CYS A 19 9.00 -8.92 -1.64
C CYS A 19 9.36 -7.60 -0.93
N GLN A 20 9.55 -6.50 -1.66
CA GLN A 20 9.75 -5.18 -1.03
C GLN A 20 8.46 -4.57 -0.50
N CYS A 21 7.29 -5.10 -0.89
CA CYS A 21 5.99 -4.52 -0.63
C CYS A 21 5.12 -5.34 0.31
N THR A 22 5.67 -6.41 0.87
CA THR A 22 4.96 -7.30 1.79
C THR A 22 5.84 -7.62 2.98
N GLY A 23 5.46 -7.12 4.15
CA GLY A 23 6.21 -7.30 5.38
C GLY A 23 7.49 -6.46 5.42
N GLY A 24 7.70 -5.72 6.51
CA GLY A 24 8.92 -4.94 6.70
C GLY A 24 8.69 -3.62 7.42
N ALA A 25 9.77 -2.95 7.77
CA ALA A 25 9.71 -1.62 8.36
C ALA A 25 9.56 -0.52 7.29
N ASP A 26 10.14 -0.72 6.11
CA ASP A 26 10.18 0.29 5.05
C ASP A 26 9.93 -0.30 3.67
N CYS A 27 8.85 0.18 3.03
CA CYS A 27 8.38 -0.21 1.71
C CYS A 27 8.22 1.02 0.82
N THR A 28 9.06 2.04 1.01
CA THR A 28 9.02 3.29 0.22
C THR A 28 9.12 3.07 -1.29
N SER A 29 9.75 1.98 -1.74
CA SER A 29 9.84 1.63 -3.17
C SER A 29 8.52 1.13 -3.78
N CYS A 30 7.50 0.87 -2.97
CA CYS A 30 6.22 0.30 -3.40
C CYS A 30 5.27 1.37 -3.88
N THR A 31 4.86 1.25 -5.14
CA THR A 31 3.96 2.21 -5.79
C THR A 31 2.55 1.66 -6.01
N GLU A 32 2.38 0.34 -6.05
CA GLU A 32 1.09 -0.29 -6.37
C GLU A 32 0.34 -0.73 -5.12
N ALA A 33 0.77 -1.83 -4.50
CA ALA A 33 0.15 -2.40 -3.31
C ALA A 33 1.20 -2.58 -2.21
N CYS A 34 0.85 -2.20 -0.99
CA CYS A 34 1.68 -2.39 0.20
C CYS A 34 0.90 -3.16 1.26
N THR A 35 1.48 -4.22 1.78
CA THR A 35 0.82 -5.12 2.72
C THR A 35 1.69 -5.39 3.94
N GLY A 36 1.15 -5.18 5.14
CA GLY A 36 1.84 -5.49 6.38
C GLY A 36 3.15 -4.74 6.60
N CYS A 37 3.27 -3.49 6.12
CA CYS A 37 4.52 -2.74 6.16
C CYS A 37 4.43 -1.43 6.96
N GLY A 38 5.55 -1.08 7.61
CA GLY A 38 5.65 0.08 8.50
C GLY A 38 5.74 1.44 7.80
N ASN A 39 6.05 1.48 6.50
CA ASN A 39 6.18 2.74 5.78
C ASN A 39 5.88 2.56 4.28
N CYS A 40 4.71 2.99 3.84
CA CYS A 40 4.21 2.84 2.46
C CYS A 40 3.78 4.19 1.83
N PRO A 41 4.64 5.23 1.79
CA PRO A 41 4.23 6.57 1.38
C PRO A 41 3.76 6.64 -0.08
N ASN A 42 4.24 5.76 -0.95
CA ASN A 42 4.00 5.83 -2.39
C ASN A 42 2.97 4.82 -2.90
N ALA A 43 2.44 3.94 -2.04
CA ALA A 43 1.57 2.86 -2.49
C ALA A 43 0.17 3.39 -2.82
N VAL A 44 -0.41 2.95 -3.94
CA VAL A 44 -1.79 3.25 -4.32
C VAL A 44 -2.79 2.52 -3.41
N THR A 45 -2.47 1.29 -3.00
CA THR A 45 -3.29 0.49 -2.08
C THR A 45 -2.49 0.10 -0.84
N CYS A 46 -3.06 0.32 0.33
CA CYS A 46 -2.51 -0.12 1.60
C CYS A 46 -3.42 -1.12 2.31
N THR A 47 -2.82 -2.20 2.80
CA THR A 47 -3.49 -3.20 3.64
C THR A 47 -2.62 -3.49 4.86
N ASP A 48 -3.20 -3.33 6.06
CA ASP A 48 -2.51 -3.57 7.34
C ASP A 48 -1.15 -2.86 7.44
N SER A 49 -1.07 -1.63 6.91
CA SER A 49 0.19 -0.89 6.73
C SER A 49 0.14 0.51 7.35
N LYS A 50 1.28 1.18 7.41
CA LYS A 50 1.43 2.53 8.00
C LYS A 50 2.07 3.52 7.03
N ASN A 51 1.93 4.81 7.33
CA ASN A 51 2.39 5.91 6.48
C ASN A 51 1.86 5.82 5.04
N CYS A 52 0.57 5.53 4.89
CA CYS A 52 -0.09 5.34 3.59
C CYS A 52 -0.54 6.67 2.96
N ILE A 53 0.38 7.63 2.92
CA ILE A 53 0.09 9.05 2.67
C ILE A 53 -0.63 9.24 1.33
N ASN A 54 -0.12 8.62 0.27
CA ASN A 54 -0.64 8.76 -1.10
C ASN A 54 -1.58 7.62 -1.52
N ALA A 55 -1.99 6.76 -0.59
CA ALA A 55 -2.87 5.65 -0.91
C ALA A 55 -4.25 6.16 -1.32
N VAL A 56 -4.81 5.59 -2.39
CA VAL A 56 -6.20 5.80 -2.83
C VAL A 56 -7.14 4.93 -1.99
N THR A 57 -6.72 3.71 -1.69
CA THR A 57 -7.48 2.75 -0.88
C THR A 57 -6.68 2.32 0.35
N CYS A 58 -7.31 2.44 1.52
CA CYS A 58 -6.78 1.95 2.78
C CYS A 58 -7.70 0.91 3.42
N THR A 59 -7.11 -0.19 3.87
CA THR A 59 -7.77 -1.22 4.67
C THR A 59 -6.89 -1.55 5.89
N GLY A 60 -7.43 -1.44 7.10
CA GLY A 60 -6.68 -1.71 8.33
C GLY A 60 -5.41 -0.88 8.51
N SER A 61 -5.33 0.31 7.91
CA SER A 61 -4.08 1.07 7.75
C SER A 61 -4.12 2.44 8.42
N THR A 62 -2.95 3.07 8.60
CA THR A 62 -2.82 4.41 9.19
C THR A 62 -2.23 5.44 8.23
N ASP A 63 -2.53 6.71 8.50
CA ASP A 63 -2.00 7.88 7.77
C ASP A 63 -2.48 7.94 6.31
N CYS A 64 -3.76 7.63 6.13
CA CYS A 64 -4.46 7.56 4.84
C CYS A 64 -4.98 8.92 4.35
N PHE A 65 -4.12 9.94 4.36
CA PHE A 65 -4.52 11.33 4.18
C PHE A 65 -5.21 11.58 2.83
N GLU A 66 -4.72 10.96 1.77
CA GLU A 66 -5.22 11.12 0.40
C GLU A 66 -6.23 10.03 -0.04
N ALA A 67 -6.56 9.09 0.85
CA ALA A 67 -7.42 7.97 0.49
C ALA A 67 -8.84 8.41 0.14
N THR A 68 -9.34 7.95 -1.00
CA THR A 68 -10.74 8.12 -1.40
C THR A 68 -11.63 7.07 -0.73
N THR A 69 -11.05 5.92 -0.38
CA THR A 69 -11.73 4.81 0.27
C THR A 69 -10.96 4.36 1.50
N CYS A 70 -11.63 4.36 2.64
CA CYS A 70 -11.10 3.89 3.92
C CYS A 70 -12.02 2.85 4.55
N THR A 71 -11.42 1.72 4.93
CA THR A 71 -12.06 0.67 5.72
C THR A 71 -11.18 0.33 6.92
N ASP A 72 -11.73 0.37 8.13
CA ASP A 72 -11.00 0.07 9.37
C ASP A 72 -9.68 0.84 9.51
N SER A 73 -9.64 2.08 9.03
CA SER A 73 -8.40 2.86 8.87
C SER A 73 -8.46 4.21 9.58
N THR A 74 -7.32 4.89 9.72
CA THR A 74 -7.24 6.20 10.39
C THR A 74 -6.65 7.29 9.50
N ASN A 75 -6.96 8.53 9.85
CA ASN A 75 -6.50 9.74 9.16
C ASN A 75 -7.00 9.88 7.71
N CYS A 76 -8.27 9.52 7.49
CA CYS A 76 -8.91 9.45 6.17
C CYS A 76 -9.49 10.78 5.66
N TYR A 77 -8.68 11.84 5.66
CA TYR A 77 -9.16 13.22 5.50
C TYR A 77 -9.86 13.52 4.17
N LYS A 78 -9.60 12.74 3.13
CA LYS A 78 -10.20 12.88 1.79
C LYS A 78 -11.14 11.75 1.39
N ALA A 79 -11.50 10.87 2.33
CA ALA A 79 -12.31 9.70 2.03
C ALA A 79 -13.75 10.08 1.64
N THR A 80 -14.18 9.62 0.47
CA THR A 80 -15.59 9.67 0.03
C THR A 80 -16.37 8.44 0.50
N ALA A 81 -15.68 7.30 0.59
CA ALA A 81 -16.19 6.08 1.21
C ALA A 81 -15.43 5.82 2.51
N CYS A 82 -16.15 5.84 3.63
CA CYS A 82 -15.57 5.67 4.95
C CYS A 82 -16.37 4.67 5.80
N THR A 83 -15.76 3.53 6.08
CA THR A 83 -16.36 2.43 6.84
C THR A 83 -15.49 2.14 8.06
N ASN A 84 -16.08 2.23 9.26
CA ASN A 84 -15.40 2.00 10.54
C ASN A 84 -14.01 2.67 10.64
N SER A 85 -13.88 3.88 10.10
CA SER A 85 -12.62 4.60 9.97
C SER A 85 -12.71 5.97 10.65
N THR A 86 -11.56 6.54 11.00
CA THR A 86 -11.47 7.85 11.68
C THR A 86 -10.82 8.91 10.79
N GLY A 87 -11.12 10.18 11.07
CA GLY A 87 -10.63 11.32 10.29
C GLY A 87 -11.36 11.52 8.97
N CYS A 88 -12.53 10.91 8.78
CA CYS A 88 -13.29 11.06 7.55
C CYS A 88 -14.00 12.42 7.47
N PRO A 89 -14.08 13.05 6.29
CA PRO A 89 -14.78 14.31 6.13
C PRO A 89 -16.29 14.12 6.38
N GLY A 90 -16.87 15.03 7.15
CA GLY A 90 -18.31 15.05 7.41
C GLY A 90 -18.83 13.98 8.37
N ARG A 91 -17.94 13.33 9.15
CA ARG A 91 -18.32 12.46 10.28
C ARG A 91 -17.90 13.04 11.63
#